data_AF-A0A3R8RXV6-F1
#
_entry.id   AF-A0A3R8RXV6-F1
#
_cell.length_a   1.000
_cell.length_b   1.000
_cell.length_c   1.000
_cell.angle_alpha   90.00
_cell.angle_beta   90.00
_cell.angle_gamma   90.00
#
_symmetry.space_group_name_H-M   'P 1'
#
loop_
_entity.id
_entity.type
_entity.pdbx_description
1 polymer ?
#
loop_
_entity_poly.entity_id
_entity_poly.type
_entity_poly.pdbx_seq_one_letter_code
_entity_poly.pdbx_strand_id
1 'polypeptide(L)'
;MHTASLAFRFGLAELRWITAGLWGHVRWFHRFWFVVVMFTWLAADLLESWKPFAIVGAIALYFALWARFYPESYYRAISRPLWRRELWLDLIETWPLLMEECGLTSVVIDRAGEKHLRVPSIDSKHWRHNELVLAPGLLTGQTVEDFQAVADRLRTTVGATHIRVTGDLSPTLSFTFGDALAETVNRGLPDAGEPWDGHSVWMGVDTTDDDWWLRIAGTHTLVAGSSGSGKASLVWGVTIGLGPAIARGEAQVHGIDLKGGVELGMGKSLFTRYAVTPAEAVVVLEDAVEAMSARLERMAGNTRQHTASTDEPLVVVLIDEVAALTSYIEDRDLKNRARTAMSLLCSQGRAVGYTVVACLQDPRKETIPNRGLFTQMVGLRLRDREETSMVLGDGAIASGALCHKIPLSSPGIGYVVPEDGSEPVRVRAAFVDDDLIRAAAERFPAPSTIPVVLPEPTEKPRSSRARTRTKPDTEGTAS
;
A
#
# COMPACT_ATOMS: atom_id res chain seq x y z
N MET A 1 -43.96 -31.84 -17.02
CA MET A 1 -44.36 -31.13 -15.79
C MET A 1 -43.18 -30.55 -14.98
N HIS A 2 -41.93 -30.97 -15.17
CA HIS A 2 -40.77 -30.42 -14.43
C HIS A 2 -40.23 -29.05 -14.92
N THR A 3 -40.43 -28.70 -16.18
CA THR A 3 -39.95 -27.42 -16.76
C THR A 3 -40.79 -26.20 -16.35
N ALA A 4 -42.11 -26.38 -16.16
CA ALA A 4 -43.00 -25.31 -15.71
C ALA A 4 -42.73 -24.89 -14.25
N SER A 5 -42.29 -25.81 -13.39
CA SER A 5 -41.95 -25.54 -12.00
C SER A 5 -40.64 -24.74 -11.84
N LEU A 6 -39.71 -24.85 -12.78
CA LEU A 6 -38.43 -24.13 -12.78
C LEU A 6 -38.62 -22.69 -13.28
N ALA A 7 -39.40 -22.49 -14.34
CA ALA A 7 -39.79 -21.16 -14.82
C ALA A 7 -40.60 -20.37 -13.79
N PHE A 8 -41.51 -21.03 -13.06
CA PHE A 8 -42.29 -20.39 -11.99
C PHE A 8 -41.44 -20.01 -10.77
N ARG A 9 -40.44 -20.83 -10.41
CA ARG A 9 -39.50 -20.53 -9.31
C ARG A 9 -38.48 -19.44 -9.67
N PHE A 10 -38.02 -19.40 -10.93
CA PHE A 10 -37.23 -18.27 -11.45
C PHE A 10 -38.04 -16.98 -11.47
N GLY A 11 -39.30 -17.04 -11.92
CA GLY A 11 -40.22 -15.89 -11.91
C GLY A 11 -40.49 -15.35 -10.51
N LEU A 12 -40.62 -16.22 -9.49
CA LEU A 12 -40.82 -15.79 -8.09
C LEU A 12 -39.55 -15.17 -7.47
N ALA A 13 -38.36 -15.69 -7.81
CA ALA A 13 -37.10 -15.13 -7.34
C ALA A 13 -36.81 -13.77 -7.99
N GLU A 14 -37.11 -13.62 -9.28
CA GLU A 14 -37.06 -12.35 -10.02
C GLU A 14 -38.09 -11.35 -9.46
N LEU A 15 -39.33 -11.77 -9.17
CA LEU A 15 -40.34 -10.89 -8.55
C LEU A 15 -39.90 -10.44 -7.16
N ARG A 16 -39.32 -11.33 -6.34
CA ARG A 16 -38.80 -10.99 -5.01
C ARG A 16 -37.62 -10.04 -5.09
N TRP A 17 -36.70 -10.22 -6.04
CA TRP A 17 -35.58 -9.31 -6.25
C TRP A 17 -36.04 -7.94 -6.77
N ILE A 18 -36.98 -7.89 -7.71
CA ILE A 18 -37.60 -6.63 -8.18
C ILE A 18 -38.31 -5.94 -7.01
N THR A 19 -39.08 -6.67 -6.19
CA THR A 19 -39.74 -6.06 -5.01
C THR A 19 -38.75 -5.63 -3.95
N ALA A 20 -37.63 -6.33 -3.73
CA ALA A 20 -36.61 -5.98 -2.74
C ALA A 20 -35.71 -4.82 -3.20
N GLY A 21 -35.37 -4.78 -4.49
CA GLY A 21 -34.69 -3.66 -5.15
C GLY A 21 -35.59 -2.42 -5.21
N LEU A 22 -36.88 -2.59 -5.53
CA LEU A 22 -37.88 -1.55 -5.33
C LEU A 22 -37.97 -1.17 -3.86
N TRP A 23 -37.88 -2.09 -2.89
CA TRP A 23 -38.01 -1.76 -1.46
C TRP A 23 -36.82 -0.93 -0.93
N GLY A 24 -35.61 -1.26 -1.37
CA GLY A 24 -34.41 -0.43 -1.13
C GLY A 24 -34.52 0.96 -1.75
N HIS A 25 -35.11 1.06 -2.95
CA HIS A 25 -35.45 2.33 -3.57
C HIS A 25 -36.69 3.01 -2.96
N VAL A 26 -37.63 2.27 -2.37
CA VAL A 26 -38.87 2.77 -1.73
C VAL A 26 -38.54 3.38 -0.38
N ARG A 27 -37.54 2.88 0.35
CA ARG A 27 -37.03 3.55 1.55
C ARG A 27 -36.49 4.94 1.21
N TRP A 28 -35.85 5.08 0.04
CA TRP A 28 -35.34 6.33 -0.51
C TRP A 28 -36.46 7.23 -1.07
N PHE A 29 -37.44 6.65 -1.78
CA PHE A 29 -38.59 7.34 -2.32
C PHE A 29 -39.72 7.56 -1.30
N HIS A 30 -39.64 7.10 -0.05
CA HIS A 30 -40.79 7.16 0.88
C HIS A 30 -41.34 8.59 1.07
N ARG A 31 -40.47 9.62 0.96
CA ARG A 31 -40.88 11.04 1.00
C ARG A 31 -41.56 11.54 -0.29
N PHE A 32 -41.36 10.87 -1.41
CA PHE A 32 -41.87 11.27 -2.74
C PHE A 32 -42.85 10.27 -3.36
N TRP A 33 -42.93 9.02 -2.89
CA TRP A 33 -43.81 7.99 -3.44
C TRP A 33 -45.27 8.34 -3.17
N PHE A 34 -45.57 8.91 -2.00
CA PHE A 34 -46.88 9.49 -1.73
C PHE A 34 -47.24 10.59 -2.73
N VAL A 35 -46.27 11.46 -3.07
CA VAL A 35 -46.46 12.53 -4.05
C VAL A 35 -46.69 11.97 -5.46
N VAL A 36 -45.87 10.99 -5.89
CA VAL A 36 -46.02 10.32 -7.19
C VAL A 36 -47.36 9.60 -7.28
N VAL A 37 -47.77 8.85 -6.25
CA VAL A 37 -49.08 8.18 -6.21
C VAL A 37 -50.22 9.20 -6.23
N MET A 38 -50.14 10.26 -5.43
CA MET A 38 -51.15 11.30 -5.37
C MET A 38 -51.34 11.99 -6.73
N PHE A 39 -50.25 12.40 -7.39
CA PHE A 39 -50.32 13.00 -8.72
C PHE A 39 -50.74 12.02 -9.81
N THR A 40 -50.35 10.74 -9.71
CA THR A 40 -50.78 9.70 -10.65
C THR A 40 -52.28 9.44 -10.54
N TRP A 41 -52.80 9.41 -9.30
CA TRP A 41 -54.22 9.23 -9.01
C TRP A 41 -55.03 10.45 -9.47
N LEU A 42 -54.56 11.66 -9.15
CA LEU A 42 -55.16 12.92 -9.62
C LEU A 42 -55.18 13.02 -11.15
N ALA A 43 -54.11 12.62 -11.82
CA ALA A 43 -54.05 12.60 -13.28
C ALA A 43 -54.95 11.54 -13.90
N ALA A 44 -55.07 10.36 -13.26
CA ALA A 44 -55.96 9.31 -13.72
C ALA A 44 -57.44 9.70 -13.58
N ASP A 45 -57.78 10.40 -12.49
CA ASP A 45 -59.10 10.96 -12.25
C ASP A 45 -59.43 12.06 -13.28
N LEU A 46 -58.52 13.02 -13.48
CA LEU A 46 -58.71 14.12 -14.44
C LEU A 46 -58.83 13.66 -15.91
N LEU A 47 -58.12 12.58 -16.28
CA LEU A 47 -58.10 12.04 -17.63
C LEU A 47 -59.10 10.89 -17.83
N GLU A 48 -59.87 10.53 -16.80
CA GLU A 48 -60.78 9.38 -16.76
C GLU A 48 -60.15 8.09 -17.35
N SER A 49 -58.88 7.85 -17.01
CA SER A 49 -58.06 6.87 -17.74
C SER A 49 -57.01 6.23 -16.83
N TRP A 50 -56.81 4.92 -16.99
CA TRP A 50 -55.78 4.16 -16.28
C TRP A 50 -54.36 4.39 -16.83
N LYS A 51 -54.23 5.08 -17.97
CA LYS A 51 -52.94 5.30 -18.66
C LYS A 51 -51.84 5.92 -17.77
N PRO A 52 -52.11 6.86 -16.84
CA PRO A 52 -51.08 7.38 -15.94
C PRO A 52 -50.42 6.29 -15.09
N PHE A 53 -51.18 5.32 -14.58
CA PHE A 53 -50.62 4.17 -13.86
C PHE A 53 -49.77 3.29 -14.77
N ALA A 54 -50.20 3.08 -16.02
CA ALA A 54 -49.43 2.33 -17.02
C ALA A 54 -48.07 2.99 -17.32
N ILE A 55 -48.07 4.32 -17.44
CA ILE A 55 -46.87 5.12 -17.73
C ILE A 55 -45.90 5.04 -16.55
N VAL A 56 -46.37 5.27 -15.32
CA VAL A 56 -45.51 5.16 -14.12
C VAL A 56 -44.98 3.73 -13.96
N GLY A 57 -45.81 2.72 -14.21
CA GLY A 57 -45.41 1.31 -14.21
C GLY A 57 -44.33 1.00 -15.26
N ALA A 58 -44.47 1.53 -16.48
CA ALA A 58 -43.48 1.36 -17.54
C ALA A 58 -42.14 2.04 -17.21
N ILE A 59 -42.17 3.24 -16.61
CA ILE A 59 -40.97 3.94 -16.14
C ILE A 59 -40.28 3.14 -15.03
N ALA A 60 -41.03 2.67 -14.04
CA ALA A 60 -40.48 1.84 -12.96
C ALA A 60 -39.86 0.54 -13.49
N LEU A 61 -40.53 -0.12 -14.44
CA LEU A 61 -40.02 -1.31 -15.11
C LEU A 61 -38.73 -1.00 -15.88
N TYR A 62 -38.66 0.11 -16.61
CA TYR A 62 -37.45 0.54 -17.31
C TYR A 62 -36.25 0.68 -16.36
N PHE A 63 -36.40 1.40 -15.24
CA PHE A 63 -35.33 1.54 -14.25
C PHE A 63 -34.95 0.22 -13.58
N ALA A 64 -35.92 -0.66 -13.31
CA ALA A 64 -35.66 -1.99 -12.76
C ALA A 64 -34.86 -2.86 -13.75
N LEU A 65 -35.22 -2.85 -15.04
CA LEU A 65 -34.48 -3.55 -16.08
C LEU A 65 -33.08 -2.94 -16.26
N TRP A 66 -32.94 -1.62 -16.21
CA TRP A 66 -31.65 -0.95 -16.29
C TRP A 66 -30.72 -1.36 -15.14
N ALA A 67 -31.23 -1.33 -13.90
CA ALA A 67 -30.49 -1.79 -12.72
C ALA A 67 -30.09 -3.28 -12.79
N ARG A 68 -30.91 -4.11 -13.45
CA ARG A 68 -30.69 -5.56 -13.56
C ARG A 68 -29.66 -5.94 -14.62
N PHE A 69 -29.76 -5.33 -15.80
CA PHE A 69 -28.95 -5.71 -16.97
C PHE A 69 -27.69 -4.86 -17.10
N TYR A 70 -27.69 -3.63 -16.57
CA TYR A 70 -26.53 -2.74 -16.61
C TYR A 70 -26.29 -2.06 -15.25
N PRO A 71 -26.04 -2.86 -14.19
CA PRO A 71 -25.94 -2.37 -12.81
C PRO A 71 -24.93 -1.25 -12.63
N GLU A 72 -23.77 -1.33 -13.29
CA GLU A 72 -22.72 -0.29 -13.23
C GLU A 72 -23.19 1.07 -13.73
N SER A 73 -23.85 1.10 -14.89
CA SER A 73 -24.34 2.35 -15.48
C SER A 73 -25.49 2.95 -14.67
N TYR A 74 -26.39 2.11 -14.14
CA TYR A 74 -27.46 2.54 -13.24
C TYR A 74 -26.91 3.09 -11.92
N TYR A 75 -25.93 2.39 -11.32
CA TYR A 75 -25.30 2.80 -10.08
C TYR A 75 -24.61 4.16 -10.24
N ARG A 76 -23.85 4.35 -11.33
CA ARG A 76 -23.17 5.62 -11.63
C ARG A 76 -24.15 6.78 -11.87
N ALA A 77 -25.26 6.53 -12.57
CA ALA A 77 -26.19 7.57 -12.99
C ALA A 77 -27.26 7.93 -11.94
N ILE A 78 -27.71 6.95 -11.13
CA ILE A 78 -28.85 7.12 -10.21
C ILE A 78 -28.41 6.86 -8.76
N SER A 79 -28.03 5.63 -8.42
CA SER A 79 -27.82 5.26 -7.00
C SER A 79 -26.73 6.09 -6.32
N ARG A 80 -25.57 6.27 -6.97
CA ARG A 80 -24.41 6.99 -6.43
C ARG A 80 -24.68 8.48 -6.19
N PRO A 81 -25.19 9.29 -7.14
CA PRO A 81 -25.46 10.71 -6.88
C PRO A 81 -26.55 10.92 -5.80
N LEU A 82 -27.54 10.03 -5.74
CA LEU A 82 -28.59 10.09 -4.74
C LEU A 82 -28.08 9.76 -3.34
N TRP A 83 -27.29 8.68 -3.21
CA TRP A 83 -26.65 8.31 -1.95
C TRP A 83 -25.67 9.40 -1.48
N ARG A 84 -24.87 9.99 -2.37
CA ARG A 84 -23.99 11.13 -2.04
C ARG A 84 -24.77 12.35 -1.54
N ARG A 85 -25.94 12.61 -2.10
CA ARG A 85 -26.82 13.70 -1.67
C ARG A 85 -27.40 13.42 -0.29
N GLU A 86 -27.88 12.20 -0.05
CA GLU A 86 -28.45 11.79 1.24
C GLU A 86 -27.40 11.86 2.35
N LEU A 87 -26.24 11.25 2.13
CA LEU A 87 -25.10 11.34 3.04
C LEU A 87 -24.73 12.80 3.35
N TRP A 88 -24.70 13.66 2.33
CA TRP A 88 -24.39 15.08 2.55
C TRP A 88 -25.45 15.81 3.38
N LEU A 89 -26.74 15.52 3.15
CA LEU A 89 -27.82 16.14 3.92
C LEU A 89 -27.79 15.67 5.38
N ASP A 90 -27.62 14.37 5.60
CA ASP A 90 -27.47 13.77 6.93
C ASP A 90 -26.23 14.34 7.65
N LEU A 91 -25.11 14.49 6.93
CA LEU A 91 -23.89 15.07 7.48
C LEU A 91 -24.09 16.53 7.89
N ILE A 92 -24.72 17.39 7.08
CA ILE A 92 -24.97 18.79 7.48
C ILE A 92 -25.88 18.84 8.71
N GLU A 93 -26.94 18.02 8.71
CA GLU A 93 -27.91 17.98 9.82
C GLU A 93 -27.24 17.54 11.13
N THR A 94 -26.33 16.56 11.05
CA THR A 94 -25.64 16.00 12.22
C THR A 94 -24.31 16.69 12.55
N TRP A 95 -23.79 17.56 11.68
CA TRP A 95 -22.46 18.18 11.83
C TRP A 95 -22.25 18.88 13.18
N PRO A 96 -23.18 19.72 13.69
CA PRO A 96 -22.99 20.38 14.98
C PRO A 96 -22.82 19.39 16.13
N LEU A 97 -23.67 18.35 16.16
CA LEU A 97 -23.62 17.28 17.16
C LEU A 97 -22.32 16.47 17.03
N LEU A 98 -21.91 16.15 15.80
CA LEU A 98 -20.65 15.45 15.55
C LEU A 98 -19.44 16.21 16.08
N MET A 99 -19.38 17.52 15.83
CA MET A 99 -18.30 18.37 16.34
C MET A 99 -18.31 18.45 17.86
N GLU A 100 -19.49 18.52 18.49
CA GLU A 100 -19.65 18.51 19.95
C GLU A 100 -19.17 17.21 20.58
N GLU A 101 -19.62 16.06 20.07
CA GLU A 101 -19.22 14.72 20.56
C GLU A 101 -17.73 14.42 20.32
N CYS A 102 -17.14 15.02 19.29
CA CYS A 102 -15.70 14.93 19.04
C CYS A 102 -14.90 15.95 19.87
N GLY A 103 -15.53 16.84 20.62
CA GLY A 103 -14.84 17.86 21.42
C GLY A 103 -14.19 18.98 20.58
N LEU A 104 -14.63 19.17 19.34
CA LEU A 104 -14.13 20.19 18.42
C LEU A 104 -14.89 21.51 18.51
N THR A 105 -15.58 21.78 19.61
CA THR A 105 -16.40 22.99 19.80
C THR A 105 -15.74 23.98 20.75
N SER A 106 -15.99 25.27 20.56
CA SER A 106 -15.56 26.33 21.46
C SER A 106 -16.76 27.05 22.08
N VAL A 107 -16.69 27.34 23.37
CA VAL A 107 -17.71 28.14 24.07
C VAL A 107 -17.37 29.62 23.89
N VAL A 108 -18.26 30.36 23.25
CA VAL A 108 -18.14 31.82 23.10
C VAL A 108 -19.18 32.49 23.99
N ILE A 109 -18.75 33.48 24.77
CA ILE A 109 -19.64 34.32 25.56
C ILE A 109 -19.96 35.56 24.73
N ASP A 110 -21.24 35.83 24.49
CA ASP A 110 -21.65 37.02 23.77
C ASP A 110 -21.55 38.29 24.64
N ARG A 111 -21.85 39.44 24.04
CA ARG A 111 -21.82 40.74 24.75
C ARG A 111 -22.89 40.86 25.85
N ALA A 112 -23.91 40.00 25.83
CA ALA A 112 -24.96 39.92 26.83
C ALA A 112 -24.63 38.93 27.98
N GLY A 113 -23.52 38.19 27.87
CA GLY A 113 -23.10 37.19 28.85
C GLY A 113 -23.68 35.79 28.62
N GLU A 114 -24.41 35.56 27.52
CA GLU A 114 -24.92 34.24 27.17
C GLU A 114 -23.83 33.39 26.52
N LYS A 115 -23.82 32.10 26.89
CA LYS A 115 -22.87 31.12 26.36
C LYS A 115 -23.45 30.45 25.13
N HIS A 116 -22.77 30.59 24.00
CA HIS A 116 -23.11 29.92 22.75
C HIS A 116 -22.01 28.94 22.37
N LEU A 117 -22.40 27.74 21.96
CA LEU A 117 -21.47 26.77 21.38
C LEU A 117 -21.19 27.16 19.93
N ARG A 118 -19.91 27.33 19.61
CA ARG A 118 -19.44 27.54 18.25
C ARG A 118 -18.83 26.24 17.74
N VAL A 119 -19.31 25.80 16.58
CA VAL A 119 -18.82 24.62 15.88
C VAL A 119 -18.02 25.04 14.65
N PRO A 120 -17.01 24.28 14.21
CA PRO A 120 -16.33 24.50 12.94
C PRO A 120 -17.34 24.54 11.78
N SER A 121 -17.22 25.48 10.86
CA SER A 121 -18.03 25.50 9.63
C SER A 121 -17.51 24.47 8.63
N ILE A 122 -18.28 24.15 7.60
CA ILE A 122 -17.78 23.44 6.42
C ILE A 122 -17.59 24.49 5.33
N ASP A 123 -16.34 24.89 5.07
CA ASP A 123 -16.02 25.98 4.15
C ASP A 123 -16.02 25.51 2.70
N SER A 124 -15.63 24.25 2.47
CA SER A 124 -15.68 23.65 1.14
C SER A 124 -16.10 22.17 1.18
N LYS A 125 -16.68 21.75 0.05
CA LYS A 125 -17.13 20.38 -0.22
C LYS A 125 -16.79 20.04 -1.66
N HIS A 126 -16.16 18.89 -1.86
CA HIS A 126 -16.01 18.31 -3.19
C HIS A 126 -16.07 16.77 -3.12
N TRP A 127 -16.49 16.15 -4.21
CA TRP A 127 -16.50 14.70 -4.36
C TRP A 127 -15.49 14.29 -5.41
N ARG A 128 -14.48 13.51 -5.03
CA ARG A 128 -13.52 12.88 -5.95
C ARG A 128 -13.73 11.36 -5.88
N HIS A 129 -14.18 10.73 -6.97
CA HIS A 129 -14.48 9.29 -6.98
C HIS A 129 -15.32 8.83 -5.76
N ASN A 130 -14.83 7.94 -4.92
CA ASN A 130 -15.54 7.47 -3.71
C ASN A 130 -15.18 8.25 -2.44
N GLU A 131 -14.52 9.41 -2.59
CA GLU A 131 -14.02 10.24 -1.52
C GLU A 131 -14.85 11.55 -1.42
N LEU A 132 -15.37 11.83 -0.22
CA LEU A 132 -15.92 13.13 0.15
C LEU A 132 -14.81 13.94 0.82
N VAL A 133 -14.42 15.03 0.17
CA VAL A 133 -13.39 15.95 0.66
C VAL A 133 -14.06 17.19 1.24
N LEU A 134 -13.76 17.49 2.50
CA LEU A 134 -14.29 18.62 3.25
C LEU A 134 -13.14 19.45 3.82
N ALA A 135 -13.25 20.78 3.78
CA ALA A 135 -12.37 21.66 4.53
C ALA A 135 -13.18 22.36 5.62
N PRO A 136 -13.01 22.00 6.90
CA PRO A 136 -13.70 22.70 7.97
C PRO A 136 -12.99 24.01 8.32
N GLY A 137 -13.78 25.03 8.64
CA GLY A 137 -13.29 26.32 9.11
C GLY A 137 -12.85 26.22 10.56
N LEU A 138 -11.54 26.32 10.81
CA LEU A 138 -10.96 26.24 12.16
C LEU A 138 -11.51 27.33 13.07
N LEU A 139 -11.80 26.95 14.32
CA LEU A 139 -12.08 27.91 15.39
C LEU A 139 -10.76 28.48 15.95
N THR A 140 -10.84 29.62 16.62
CA THR A 140 -9.66 30.25 17.24
C THR A 140 -8.96 29.28 18.19
N GLY A 141 -7.69 28.98 17.89
CA GLY A 141 -6.84 28.10 18.70
C GLY A 141 -6.90 26.62 18.30
N GLN A 142 -7.75 26.23 17.36
CA GLN A 142 -7.74 24.87 16.81
C GLN A 142 -6.60 24.68 15.81
N THR A 143 -6.09 23.46 15.74
CA THR A 143 -5.05 23.06 14.79
C THR A 143 -5.48 21.85 13.96
N VAL A 144 -4.65 21.45 13.00
CA VAL A 144 -4.89 20.25 12.19
C VAL A 144 -4.78 18.99 13.06
N GLU A 145 -3.87 19.00 14.04
CA GLU A 145 -3.66 17.91 14.99
C GLU A 145 -4.91 17.61 15.83
N ASP A 146 -5.72 18.63 16.15
CA ASP A 146 -7.00 18.42 16.86
C ASP A 146 -7.95 17.52 16.04
N PHE A 147 -8.01 17.74 14.71
CA PHE A 147 -8.81 16.91 13.81
C PHE A 147 -8.18 15.53 13.60
N GLN A 148 -6.85 15.43 13.53
CA GLN A 148 -6.15 14.15 13.44
C GLN A 148 -6.40 13.29 14.69
N ALA A 149 -6.41 13.90 15.88
CA ALA A 149 -6.63 13.21 17.16
C ALA A 149 -8.01 12.54 17.25
N VAL A 150 -9.03 13.10 16.58
CA VAL A 150 -10.41 12.58 16.59
C VAL A 150 -10.82 11.92 15.28
N ALA A 151 -9.88 11.75 14.33
CA ALA A 151 -10.16 11.25 12.98
C ALA A 151 -10.93 9.92 12.97
N ASP A 152 -10.57 8.95 13.84
CA ASP A 152 -11.27 7.66 13.86
C ASP A 152 -12.71 7.76 14.37
N ARG A 153 -13.00 8.71 15.27
CA ARG A 153 -14.38 9.00 15.71
C ARG A 153 -15.17 9.60 14.55
N LEU A 154 -14.61 10.60 13.86
CA LEU A 154 -15.21 11.19 12.66
C LEU A 154 -15.51 10.12 11.60
N ARG A 155 -14.52 9.27 11.28
CA ARG A 155 -14.67 8.16 10.32
C ARG A 155 -15.84 7.26 10.67
N THR A 156 -15.93 6.85 11.94
CA THR A 156 -16.94 5.90 12.42
C THR A 156 -18.33 6.50 12.38
N THR A 157 -18.50 7.74 12.85
CA THR A 157 -19.81 8.41 12.87
C THR A 157 -20.32 8.73 11.47
N VAL A 158 -19.45 9.16 10.56
CA VAL A 158 -19.79 9.43 9.15
C VAL A 158 -20.03 8.13 8.36
N GLY A 159 -19.66 6.97 8.90
CA GLY A 159 -19.80 5.67 8.22
C GLY A 159 -18.81 5.47 7.08
N ALA A 160 -17.66 6.15 7.13
CA ALA A 160 -16.61 6.02 6.12
C ALA A 160 -15.75 4.77 6.36
N THR A 161 -15.27 4.16 5.28
CA THR A 161 -14.32 3.04 5.33
C THR A 161 -12.94 3.52 5.75
N HIS A 162 -12.55 4.70 5.28
CA HIS A 162 -11.28 5.34 5.65
C HIS A 162 -11.47 6.87 5.78
N ILE A 163 -10.63 7.49 6.59
CA ILE A 163 -10.51 8.94 6.71
C ILE A 163 -9.04 9.30 6.57
N ARG A 164 -8.78 10.41 5.88
CA ARG A 164 -7.48 11.07 5.83
C ARG A 164 -7.66 12.52 6.26
N VAL A 165 -6.81 13.02 7.16
CA VAL A 165 -6.84 14.40 7.65
C VAL A 165 -5.52 15.06 7.31
N THR A 166 -5.58 16.04 6.41
CA THR A 166 -4.41 16.59 5.72
C THR A 166 -4.32 18.10 5.82
N GLY A 167 -3.17 18.67 5.45
CA GLY A 167 -2.97 20.11 5.31
C GLY A 167 -2.18 20.74 6.46
N ASP A 168 -1.53 21.88 6.18
CA ASP A 168 -0.62 22.53 7.13
C ASP A 168 -1.30 23.61 7.97
N LEU A 169 -2.07 24.49 7.31
CA LEU A 169 -2.74 25.62 7.96
C LEU A 169 -4.23 25.38 8.20
N SER A 170 -4.83 24.47 7.44
CA SER A 170 -6.24 24.16 7.53
C SER A 170 -6.45 22.68 7.21
N PRO A 171 -7.23 21.97 8.03
CA PRO A 171 -7.45 20.55 7.83
C PRO A 171 -8.28 20.33 6.56
N THR A 172 -7.97 19.26 5.84
CA THR A 172 -8.79 18.69 4.77
C THR A 172 -9.14 17.28 5.18
N LEU A 173 -10.44 17.05 5.42
CA LEU A 173 -11.00 15.76 5.80
C LEU A 173 -11.46 15.02 4.56
N SER A 174 -10.83 13.90 4.26
CA SER A 174 -11.15 13.09 3.09
C SER A 174 -11.72 11.74 3.53
N PHE A 175 -13.04 11.60 3.41
CA PHE A 175 -13.79 10.40 3.80
C PHE A 175 -13.96 9.48 2.59
N THR A 176 -13.38 8.28 2.64
CA THR A 176 -13.52 7.27 1.58
C THR A 176 -14.65 6.31 1.91
N PHE A 177 -15.53 6.04 0.94
CA PHE A 177 -16.67 5.14 1.09
C PHE A 177 -16.58 3.92 0.17
N GLY A 178 -16.76 2.75 0.76
CA GLY A 178 -16.43 1.49 0.08
C GLY A 178 -14.92 1.31 -0.04
N ASP A 179 -14.50 0.18 -0.59
CA ASP A 179 -13.08 -0.07 -0.82
C ASP A 179 -12.76 0.17 -2.29
N ALA A 180 -12.25 1.36 -2.62
CA ALA A 180 -11.81 1.75 -3.97
C ALA A 180 -10.76 0.77 -4.53
N LEU A 181 -10.05 0.07 -3.63
CA LEU A 181 -8.98 -0.86 -3.94
C LEU A 181 -9.41 -2.34 -3.83
N ALA A 182 -10.73 -2.60 -3.78
CA ALA A 182 -11.28 -3.95 -3.67
C ALA A 182 -10.96 -4.80 -4.90
N GLU A 183 -11.06 -4.19 -6.09
CA GLU A 183 -10.80 -4.88 -7.34
C GLU A 183 -9.32 -5.27 -7.44
N THR A 184 -9.07 -6.46 -7.99
CA THR A 184 -7.71 -6.92 -8.21
C THR A 184 -7.18 -6.30 -9.48
N VAL A 185 -6.16 -5.45 -9.33
CA VAL A 185 -5.35 -4.97 -10.45
C VAL A 185 -4.39 -6.10 -10.83
N ASN A 186 -4.34 -6.49 -12.09
CA ASN A 186 -3.40 -7.50 -12.58
C ASN A 186 -2.22 -6.82 -13.26
N ARG A 187 -1.04 -7.42 -13.11
CA ARG A 187 0.16 -6.98 -13.82
C ARG A 187 0.18 -7.56 -15.23
N GLY A 188 0.54 -6.73 -16.21
CA GLY A 188 0.92 -7.18 -17.55
C GLY A 188 2.44 -7.32 -17.72
N LEU A 189 2.87 -7.95 -18.81
CA LEU A 189 4.25 -7.83 -19.27
C LEU A 189 4.47 -6.42 -19.83
N PRO A 190 5.58 -5.73 -19.46
CA PRO A 190 5.98 -4.51 -20.13
C PRO A 190 6.22 -4.74 -21.62
N ASP A 191 6.02 -3.71 -22.45
CA ASP A 191 6.48 -3.75 -23.83
C ASP A 191 8.01 -3.70 -23.86
N ALA A 192 8.63 -4.62 -24.61
CA ALA A 192 10.07 -4.68 -24.76
C ALA A 192 10.64 -3.44 -25.50
N GLY A 193 9.84 -2.82 -26.36
CA GLY A 193 10.21 -1.63 -27.11
C GLY A 193 10.08 -0.31 -26.33
N GLU A 194 9.39 -0.33 -25.19
CA GLU A 194 9.19 0.87 -24.39
C GLU A 194 10.46 1.17 -23.57
N PRO A 195 11.01 2.40 -23.68
CA PRO A 195 12.16 2.79 -22.86
C PRO A 195 11.73 2.91 -21.41
N TRP A 196 12.56 2.38 -20.52
CA TRP A 196 12.35 2.56 -19.09
C TRP A 196 12.68 4.01 -18.71
N ASP A 197 11.90 4.61 -17.81
CA ASP A 197 12.06 6.01 -17.40
C ASP A 197 13.37 6.31 -16.64
N GLY A 198 14.13 5.26 -16.30
CA GLY A 198 15.41 5.35 -15.60
C GLY A 198 15.28 5.46 -14.08
N HIS A 199 14.07 5.48 -13.52
CA HIS A 199 13.87 5.79 -12.10
C HIS A 199 12.72 5.11 -11.38
N SER A 200 11.65 4.67 -12.04
CA SER A 200 10.48 4.11 -11.35
C SER A 200 9.86 2.92 -12.07
N VAL A 201 9.08 2.13 -11.34
CA VAL A 201 8.34 1.00 -11.89
C VAL A 201 6.89 1.10 -11.49
N TRP A 202 5.99 0.80 -12.42
CA TRP A 202 4.57 0.73 -12.12
C TRP A 202 4.30 -0.48 -11.23
N MET A 203 3.58 -0.24 -10.14
CA MET A 203 3.29 -1.22 -9.09
C MET A 203 1.80 -1.44 -8.88
N GLY A 204 0.91 -0.64 -9.47
CA GLY A 204 -0.54 -0.78 -9.31
C GLY A 204 -1.23 0.59 -9.31
N VAL A 205 -2.23 0.77 -8.45
CA VAL A 205 -3.02 2.01 -8.39
C VAL A 205 -3.20 2.52 -6.96
N ASP A 206 -3.52 3.80 -6.81
CA ASP A 206 -3.90 4.40 -5.54
C ASP A 206 -5.43 4.49 -5.35
N THR A 207 -5.87 5.01 -4.21
CA THR A 207 -7.30 5.16 -3.88
C THR A 207 -8.10 6.06 -4.84
N THR A 208 -7.42 6.77 -5.72
CA THR A 208 -8.02 7.68 -6.71
C THR A 208 -8.05 7.09 -8.12
N ASP A 209 -7.69 5.80 -8.26
CA ASP A 209 -7.46 5.06 -9.52
C ASP A 209 -6.29 5.61 -10.35
N ASP A 210 -5.44 6.46 -9.76
CA ASP A 210 -4.23 6.95 -10.40
C ASP A 210 -3.12 5.88 -10.31
N ASP A 211 -2.24 5.84 -11.32
CA ASP A 211 -1.14 4.87 -11.35
C ASP A 211 -0.16 5.09 -10.21
N TRP A 212 0.14 4.01 -9.49
CA TRP A 212 1.17 3.99 -8.47
C TRP A 212 2.51 3.55 -9.05
N TRP A 213 3.45 4.51 -9.12
CA TRP A 213 4.83 4.30 -9.53
C TRP A 213 5.77 4.28 -8.32
N LEU A 214 6.47 3.15 -8.12
CA LEU A 214 7.47 3.00 -7.07
C LEU A 214 8.82 3.47 -7.56
N ARG A 215 9.40 4.46 -6.89
CA ARG A 215 10.77 4.92 -7.16
C ARG A 215 11.78 3.80 -6.82
N ILE A 216 12.69 3.53 -7.75
CA ILE A 216 13.76 2.53 -7.64
C ILE A 216 15.12 3.22 -7.64
N ALA A 217 15.42 4.02 -8.68
CA ALA A 217 16.68 4.73 -8.74
C ALA A 217 16.68 5.87 -7.72
N GLY A 218 17.75 5.98 -6.95
CA GLY A 218 17.90 7.06 -5.97
C GLY A 218 17.02 6.90 -4.72
N THR A 219 16.47 5.71 -4.45
CA THR A 219 15.73 5.39 -3.21
C THR A 219 16.09 3.99 -2.73
N HIS A 220 16.13 3.78 -1.41
CA HIS A 220 16.20 2.43 -0.82
C HIS A 220 14.83 2.10 -0.23
N THR A 221 14.28 0.94 -0.60
CA THR A 221 12.89 0.60 -0.29
C THR A 221 12.81 -0.54 0.71
N LEU A 222 12.11 -0.30 1.82
CA LEU A 222 11.73 -1.35 2.77
C LEU A 222 10.26 -1.71 2.57
N VAL A 223 9.99 -2.98 2.29
CA VAL A 223 8.64 -3.52 2.16
C VAL A 223 8.34 -4.39 3.37
N ALA A 224 7.35 -4.02 4.17
CA ALA A 224 6.94 -4.82 5.32
C ALA A 224 5.53 -5.37 5.15
N GLY A 225 5.33 -6.63 5.53
CA GLY A 225 4.01 -7.25 5.48
C GLY A 225 4.01 -8.64 6.08
N SER A 226 2.95 -9.01 6.78
CA SER A 226 2.76 -10.37 7.29
C SER A 226 2.68 -11.41 6.17
N SER A 227 2.75 -12.69 6.52
CA SER A 227 2.46 -13.76 5.55
C SER A 227 1.08 -13.57 4.90
N GLY A 228 1.00 -13.83 3.59
CA GLY A 228 -0.21 -13.65 2.79
C GLY A 228 -0.63 -12.19 2.55
N SER A 229 0.20 -11.19 2.88
CA SER A 229 -0.16 -9.78 2.67
C SER A 229 0.00 -9.32 1.21
N GLY A 230 0.63 -10.11 0.34
CA GLY A 230 0.93 -9.75 -1.06
C GLY A 230 2.36 -9.27 -1.33
N LYS A 231 3.32 -9.52 -0.43
CA LYS A 231 4.74 -9.12 -0.62
C LYS A 231 5.35 -9.65 -1.93
N ALA A 232 5.09 -10.91 -2.27
CA ALA A 232 5.63 -11.53 -3.48
C ALA A 232 5.29 -10.74 -4.75
N SER A 233 4.06 -10.23 -4.86
CA SER A 233 3.65 -9.41 -6.00
C SER A 233 4.39 -8.07 -6.08
N LEU A 234 4.84 -7.50 -4.95
CA LEU A 234 5.73 -6.32 -4.96
C LEU A 234 7.14 -6.68 -5.41
N VAL A 235 7.69 -7.79 -4.92
CA VAL A 235 9.03 -8.27 -5.30
C VAL A 235 9.10 -8.50 -6.81
N TRP A 236 8.18 -9.31 -7.34
CA TRP A 236 8.07 -9.55 -8.79
C TRP A 236 7.57 -8.33 -9.55
N GLY A 237 6.77 -7.48 -8.89
CA GLY A 237 6.48 -6.10 -9.26
C GLY A 237 7.73 -5.35 -9.71
N VAL A 238 8.72 -5.25 -8.84
CA VAL A 238 9.96 -4.56 -9.17
C VAL A 238 10.70 -5.27 -10.32
N THR A 239 10.91 -6.58 -10.22
CA THR A 239 11.76 -7.32 -11.18
C THR A 239 11.17 -7.31 -12.60
N ILE A 240 9.88 -7.61 -12.76
CA ILE A 240 9.23 -7.64 -14.08
C ILE A 240 9.13 -6.21 -14.65
N GLY A 241 8.92 -5.19 -13.81
CA GLY A 241 8.85 -3.79 -14.26
C GLY A 241 10.18 -3.29 -14.83
N LEU A 242 11.29 -3.78 -14.26
CA LEU A 242 12.64 -3.54 -14.77
C LEU A 242 12.99 -4.43 -15.98
N GLY A 243 12.14 -5.39 -16.37
CA GLY A 243 12.41 -6.38 -17.42
C GLY A 243 13.04 -5.79 -18.69
N PRO A 244 12.44 -4.77 -19.34
CA PRO A 244 13.05 -4.14 -20.51
C PRO A 244 14.45 -3.57 -20.27
N ALA A 245 14.68 -2.92 -19.12
CA ALA A 245 15.99 -2.37 -18.76
C ALA A 245 17.00 -3.47 -18.42
N ILE A 246 16.56 -4.58 -17.79
CA ILE A 246 17.37 -5.77 -17.53
C ILE A 246 17.85 -6.37 -18.86
N ALA A 247 16.92 -6.63 -19.80
CA ALA A 247 17.23 -7.23 -21.08
C ALA A 247 18.19 -6.39 -21.94
N ARG A 248 18.13 -5.06 -21.81
CA ARG A 248 19.08 -4.13 -22.46
C ARG A 248 20.41 -3.99 -21.74
N GLY A 249 20.53 -4.49 -20.50
CA GLY A 249 21.72 -4.33 -19.67
C GLY A 249 21.85 -2.96 -19.01
N GLU A 250 20.80 -2.15 -19.01
CA GLU A 250 20.73 -0.84 -18.32
C GLU A 250 20.45 -1.00 -16.82
N ALA A 251 19.85 -2.11 -16.43
CA ALA A 251 19.60 -2.49 -15.04
C ALA A 251 20.12 -3.91 -14.78
N GLN A 252 20.60 -4.15 -13.57
CA GLN A 252 21.00 -5.45 -13.05
C GLN A 252 20.27 -5.70 -11.75
N VAL A 253 19.71 -6.90 -11.59
CA VAL A 253 19.09 -7.30 -10.33
C VAL A 253 19.92 -8.39 -9.67
N HIS A 254 20.33 -8.15 -8.43
CA HIS A 254 21.02 -9.09 -7.57
C HIS A 254 20.00 -9.67 -6.57
N GLY A 255 19.52 -10.88 -6.84
CA GLY A 255 18.48 -11.53 -6.03
C GLY A 255 19.08 -12.32 -4.86
N ILE A 256 18.56 -12.09 -3.65
CA ILE A 256 18.92 -12.83 -2.44
C ILE A 256 17.66 -13.50 -1.88
N ASP A 257 17.62 -14.83 -1.96
CA ASP A 257 16.52 -15.69 -1.51
C ASP A 257 17.02 -16.75 -0.53
N LEU A 258 17.08 -16.37 0.75
CA LEU A 258 17.57 -17.24 1.81
C LEU A 258 16.54 -18.26 2.30
N LYS A 259 15.39 -18.40 1.62
CA LYS A 259 14.41 -19.47 1.86
C LYS A 259 14.63 -20.66 0.92
N GLY A 260 15.88 -20.91 0.53
CA GLY A 260 16.25 -22.04 -0.31
C GLY A 260 15.84 -21.88 -1.78
N GLY A 261 15.59 -20.66 -2.23
CA GLY A 261 15.28 -20.36 -3.62
C GLY A 261 13.81 -20.53 -4.02
N VAL A 262 12.91 -20.70 -3.06
CA VAL A 262 11.48 -20.95 -3.31
C VAL A 262 10.77 -19.71 -3.86
N GLU A 263 11.17 -18.52 -3.43
CA GLU A 263 10.42 -17.28 -3.69
C GLU A 263 10.87 -16.61 -4.99
N LEU A 264 12.17 -16.66 -5.28
CA LEU A 264 12.79 -16.02 -6.44
C LEU A 264 13.22 -17.01 -7.54
N GLY A 265 13.31 -18.31 -7.25
CA GLY A 265 13.91 -19.28 -8.17
C GLY A 265 13.21 -19.38 -9.52
N MET A 266 11.91 -19.09 -9.59
CA MET A 266 11.12 -19.16 -10.81
C MET A 266 11.57 -18.16 -11.88
N GLY A 267 12.04 -16.99 -11.46
CA GLY A 267 12.51 -15.93 -12.35
C GLY A 267 14.03 -15.82 -12.39
N LYS A 268 14.76 -16.92 -12.13
CA LYS A 268 16.21 -16.91 -11.99
C LYS A 268 16.96 -16.22 -13.14
N SER A 269 16.47 -16.34 -14.38
CA SER A 269 17.09 -15.72 -15.57
C SER A 269 16.99 -14.20 -15.58
N LEU A 270 16.14 -13.57 -14.76
CA LEU A 270 16.07 -12.11 -14.61
C LEU A 270 17.22 -11.55 -13.76
N PHE A 271 17.93 -12.39 -13.02
CA PHE A 271 18.96 -11.94 -12.09
C PHE A 271 20.35 -12.06 -12.69
N THR A 272 21.12 -10.97 -12.60
CA THR A 272 22.55 -10.97 -12.92
C THR A 272 23.34 -11.78 -11.90
N ARG A 273 22.94 -11.71 -10.63
CA ARG A 273 23.51 -12.50 -9.51
C ARG A 273 22.38 -13.05 -8.66
N TYR A 274 22.53 -14.28 -8.19
CA TYR A 274 21.51 -14.96 -7.40
C TYR A 274 22.15 -15.75 -6.27
N ALA A 275 21.72 -15.50 -5.03
CA ALA A 275 22.21 -16.16 -3.83
C ALA A 275 21.07 -16.84 -3.07
N VAL A 276 21.30 -18.08 -2.62
CA VAL A 276 20.33 -18.87 -1.84
C VAL A 276 20.83 -19.29 -0.48
N THR A 277 22.13 -19.10 -0.21
CA THR A 277 22.75 -19.34 1.09
C THR A 277 23.23 -18.04 1.74
N PRO A 278 23.33 -17.99 3.09
CA PRO A 278 23.84 -16.80 3.78
C PRO A 278 25.25 -16.39 3.34
N ALA A 279 26.12 -17.36 3.07
CA ALA A 279 27.50 -17.09 2.62
C ALA A 279 27.53 -16.47 1.22
N GLU A 280 26.74 -16.99 0.28
CA GLU A 280 26.60 -16.40 -1.05
C GLU A 280 26.01 -14.99 -0.98
N ALA A 281 25.01 -14.77 -0.13
CA ALA A 281 24.38 -13.47 0.00
C ALA A 281 25.34 -12.41 0.55
N VAL A 282 26.21 -12.78 1.51
CA VAL A 282 27.29 -11.89 1.99
C VAL A 282 28.24 -11.55 0.85
N VAL A 283 28.66 -12.52 0.03
CA VAL A 283 29.52 -12.25 -1.14
C VAL A 283 28.83 -11.30 -2.12
N VAL A 284 27.56 -11.53 -2.45
CA VAL A 284 26.79 -10.63 -3.34
C VAL A 284 26.72 -9.21 -2.80
N LEU A 285 26.52 -9.04 -1.48
CA LEU A 285 26.47 -7.73 -0.84
C LEU A 285 27.83 -7.04 -0.84
N GLU A 286 28.91 -7.76 -0.52
CA GLU A 286 30.27 -7.21 -0.48
C GLU A 286 30.78 -6.85 -1.87
N ASP A 287 30.56 -7.70 -2.88
CA ASP A 287 30.90 -7.40 -4.26
C ASP A 287 30.14 -6.16 -4.77
N ALA A 288 28.86 -6.01 -4.36
CA ALA A 288 28.09 -4.81 -4.68
C ALA A 288 28.67 -3.56 -3.99
N VAL A 289 29.15 -3.66 -2.75
CA VAL A 289 29.84 -2.57 -2.05
C VAL A 289 31.14 -2.20 -2.76
N GLU A 290 31.97 -3.19 -3.14
CA GLU A 290 33.22 -2.95 -3.85
C GLU A 290 32.97 -2.23 -5.19
N ALA A 291 32.03 -2.74 -5.98
CA ALA A 291 31.67 -2.14 -7.26
C ALA A 291 31.04 -0.73 -7.10
N MET A 292 30.25 -0.52 -6.05
CA MET A 292 29.72 0.78 -5.66
C MET A 292 30.84 1.76 -5.31
N SER A 293 31.81 1.35 -4.49
CA SER A 293 32.96 2.18 -4.11
C SER A 293 33.83 2.54 -5.33
N ALA A 294 34.11 1.58 -6.21
CA ALA A 294 34.86 1.85 -7.45
C ALA A 294 34.11 2.83 -8.39
N ARG A 295 32.77 2.76 -8.43
CA ARG A 295 31.97 3.74 -9.19
C ARG A 295 31.99 5.11 -8.52
N LEU A 296 31.88 5.17 -7.20
CA LEU A 296 31.96 6.42 -6.43
C LEU A 296 33.29 7.15 -6.68
N GLU A 297 34.41 6.42 -6.71
CA GLU A 297 35.73 6.97 -7.04
C GLU A 297 35.79 7.56 -8.45
N ARG A 298 35.19 6.89 -9.45
CA ARG A 298 35.13 7.41 -10.83
C ARG A 298 34.24 8.65 -10.95
N MET A 299 33.16 8.72 -10.18
CA MET A 299 32.24 9.86 -10.18
C MET A 299 32.79 11.06 -9.40
N ALA A 300 33.68 10.84 -8.43
CA ALA A 300 34.23 11.89 -7.58
C ALA A 300 34.86 13.02 -8.42
N GLY A 301 34.35 14.24 -8.23
CA GLY A 301 34.81 15.43 -8.98
C GLY A 301 34.24 15.57 -10.41
N ASN A 302 33.53 14.57 -10.93
CA ASN A 302 33.03 14.54 -12.31
C ASN A 302 31.51 14.71 -12.41
N THR A 303 30.73 13.93 -11.64
CA THR A 303 29.27 14.00 -11.61
C THR A 303 28.73 13.75 -10.19
N ARG A 304 27.57 14.33 -9.89
CA ARG A 304 26.87 14.13 -8.61
C ARG A 304 25.77 13.07 -8.67
N GLN A 305 25.35 12.68 -9.87
CA GLN A 305 24.27 11.72 -10.06
C GLN A 305 24.63 10.72 -11.16
N HIS A 306 24.41 9.45 -10.87
CA HIS A 306 24.56 8.36 -11.81
C HIS A 306 23.38 8.33 -12.80
N THR A 307 23.68 8.09 -14.07
CA THR A 307 22.69 7.80 -15.12
C THR A 307 22.93 6.39 -15.62
N ALA A 308 21.91 5.54 -15.55
CA ALA A 308 22.04 4.15 -15.95
C ALA A 308 22.38 4.02 -17.44
N SER A 309 23.29 3.10 -17.75
CA SER A 309 23.74 2.76 -19.10
C SER A 309 24.12 1.28 -19.15
N THR A 310 24.43 0.77 -20.34
CA THR A 310 24.92 -0.62 -20.49
C THR A 310 26.28 -0.86 -19.85
N ASP A 311 27.14 0.17 -19.82
CA ASP A 311 28.48 0.09 -19.23
C ASP A 311 28.44 0.31 -17.70
N GLU A 312 27.54 1.19 -17.26
CA GLU A 312 27.26 1.46 -15.84
C GLU A 312 25.77 1.29 -15.55
N PRO A 313 25.30 0.05 -15.34
CA PRO A 313 23.90 -0.20 -15.07
C PRO A 313 23.49 0.26 -13.68
N LEU A 314 22.20 0.54 -13.52
CA LEU A 314 21.57 0.57 -12.20
C LEU A 314 21.65 -0.83 -11.59
N VAL A 315 22.15 -0.94 -10.37
CA VAL A 315 22.16 -2.21 -9.64
C VAL A 315 21.10 -2.20 -8.55
N VAL A 316 20.18 -3.16 -8.60
CA VAL A 316 19.11 -3.37 -7.61
C VAL A 316 19.44 -4.62 -6.81
N VAL A 317 19.77 -4.45 -5.53
CA VAL A 317 19.93 -5.55 -4.58
C VAL A 317 18.56 -5.87 -3.98
N LEU A 318 17.98 -7.00 -4.40
CA LEU A 318 16.64 -7.43 -4.03
C LEU A 318 16.72 -8.56 -2.99
N ILE A 319 16.20 -8.30 -1.79
CA ILE A 319 16.26 -9.22 -0.65
C ILE A 319 14.83 -9.62 -0.28
N ASP A 320 14.47 -10.90 -0.47
CA ASP A 320 13.12 -11.39 -0.14
C ASP A 320 12.81 -11.38 1.37
N GLU A 321 13.83 -11.58 2.20
CA GLU A 321 13.66 -11.54 3.65
C GLU A 321 14.94 -11.05 4.33
N VAL A 322 14.91 -9.82 4.84
CA VAL A 322 16.04 -9.21 5.52
C VAL A 322 16.34 -9.88 6.88
N ALA A 323 15.34 -10.53 7.48
CA ALA A 323 15.49 -11.34 8.70
C ALA A 323 16.56 -12.41 8.54
N ALA A 324 16.61 -13.01 7.35
CA ALA A 324 17.47 -14.14 7.08
C ALA A 324 18.95 -13.73 7.03
N LEU A 325 19.23 -12.45 6.77
CA LEU A 325 20.57 -11.86 6.81
C LEU A 325 20.96 -11.29 8.18
N THR A 326 19.99 -10.89 8.97
CA THR A 326 20.23 -10.11 10.20
C THR A 326 19.97 -10.89 11.48
N SER A 327 19.04 -11.84 11.48
CA SER A 327 18.61 -12.58 12.67
C SER A 327 18.91 -14.07 12.59
N TYR A 328 18.81 -14.70 11.42
CA TYR A 328 18.90 -16.17 11.28
C TYR A 328 20.30 -16.72 10.96
N ILE A 329 21.27 -15.85 10.61
CA ILE A 329 22.67 -16.29 10.46
C ILE A 329 23.26 -16.61 11.84
N GLU A 330 23.65 -17.88 12.05
CA GLU A 330 24.32 -18.34 13.27
C GLU A 330 25.77 -17.84 13.38
N ASP A 331 26.49 -17.80 12.25
CA ASP A 331 27.85 -17.29 12.19
C ASP A 331 27.87 -15.76 12.40
N ARG A 332 28.43 -15.35 13.54
CA ARG A 332 28.53 -13.94 13.95
C ARG A 332 29.38 -13.11 12.99
N ASP A 333 30.38 -13.70 12.34
CA ASP A 333 31.23 -13.00 11.37
C ASP A 333 30.45 -12.67 10.10
N LEU A 334 29.81 -13.69 9.50
CA LEU A 334 28.95 -13.51 8.32
C LEU A 334 27.83 -12.50 8.60
N LYS A 335 27.19 -12.60 9.76
CA LYS A 335 26.13 -11.65 10.17
C LYS A 335 26.65 -10.21 10.28
N ASN A 336 27.85 -10.00 10.83
CA ASN A 336 28.45 -8.67 10.92
C ASN A 336 28.85 -8.12 9.56
N ARG A 337 29.38 -8.96 8.67
CA ARG A 337 29.71 -8.60 7.28
C ARG A 337 28.48 -8.20 6.49
N ALA A 338 27.41 -9.00 6.53
CA ALA A 338 26.11 -8.67 5.92
C ALA A 338 25.59 -7.31 6.40
N ARG A 339 25.59 -7.09 7.72
CA ARG A 339 25.14 -5.82 8.33
C ARG A 339 25.98 -4.63 7.86
N THR A 340 27.29 -4.80 7.77
CA THR A 340 28.22 -3.75 7.35
C THR A 340 28.00 -3.41 5.89
N ALA A 341 27.90 -4.42 5.02
CA ALA A 341 27.65 -4.21 3.60
C ALA A 341 26.30 -3.53 3.34
N MET A 342 25.22 -3.99 3.98
CA MET A 342 23.91 -3.34 3.94
C MET A 342 23.97 -1.87 4.37
N SER A 343 24.68 -1.57 5.46
CA SER A 343 24.84 -0.19 5.94
C SER A 343 25.57 0.69 4.93
N LEU A 344 26.61 0.17 4.27
CA LEU A 344 27.36 0.92 3.25
C LEU A 344 26.51 1.15 2.00
N LEU A 345 25.83 0.10 1.50
CA LEU A 345 24.94 0.20 0.35
C LEU A 345 23.83 1.23 0.58
N CYS A 346 23.12 1.17 1.71
CA CYS A 346 22.02 2.10 1.96
C CYS A 346 22.47 3.52 2.29
N SER A 347 23.73 3.74 2.73
CA SER A 347 24.24 5.08 3.04
C SER A 347 24.93 5.77 1.86
N GLN A 348 25.51 5.01 0.94
CA GLN A 348 26.33 5.54 -0.16
C GLN A 348 25.79 5.21 -1.55
N GLY A 349 24.95 4.18 -1.69
CA GLY A 349 24.52 3.64 -2.99
C GLY A 349 23.59 4.55 -3.79
N ARG A 350 22.76 5.33 -3.09
CA ARG A 350 21.73 6.20 -3.68
C ARG A 350 22.22 7.02 -4.89
N ALA A 351 23.32 7.76 -4.72
CA ALA A 351 23.82 8.69 -5.73
C ALA A 351 24.55 8.00 -6.89
N VAL A 352 25.06 6.79 -6.66
CA VAL A 352 25.92 6.04 -7.58
C VAL A 352 25.18 4.90 -8.31
N GLY A 353 23.86 4.83 -8.18
CA GLY A 353 23.05 3.84 -8.89
C GLY A 353 23.13 2.43 -8.31
N TYR A 354 23.24 2.32 -6.98
CA TYR A 354 23.06 1.08 -6.23
C TYR A 354 21.89 1.27 -5.27
N THR A 355 20.81 0.52 -5.47
CA THR A 355 19.62 0.55 -4.62
C THR A 355 19.41 -0.80 -3.94
N VAL A 356 18.71 -0.75 -2.80
CA VAL A 356 18.35 -1.93 -2.02
C VAL A 356 16.83 -1.94 -1.89
N VAL A 357 16.21 -3.04 -2.30
CA VAL A 357 14.81 -3.35 -2.06
C VAL A 357 14.78 -4.54 -1.11
N ALA A 358 14.40 -4.32 0.13
CA ALA A 358 14.40 -5.33 1.17
C ALA A 358 12.99 -5.59 1.67
N CYS A 359 12.62 -6.86 1.78
CA CYS A 359 11.36 -7.29 2.34
C CYS A 359 11.53 -7.77 3.80
N LEU A 360 10.48 -7.52 4.58
CA LEU A 360 10.39 -7.79 6.01
C LEU A 360 9.05 -8.44 6.32
N GLN A 361 9.06 -9.61 6.96
CA GLN A 361 7.80 -10.26 7.37
C GLN A 361 7.37 -9.99 8.81
N ASP A 362 8.30 -9.93 9.76
CA ASP A 362 8.00 -9.79 11.18
C ASP A 362 8.90 -8.73 11.83
N PRO A 363 8.47 -7.44 11.88
CA PRO A 363 9.30 -6.35 12.38
C PRO A 363 9.72 -6.51 13.85
N ARG A 364 9.08 -7.40 14.63
CA ARG A 364 9.44 -7.63 16.04
C ARG A 364 10.65 -8.54 16.21
N LYS A 365 10.86 -9.47 15.28
CA LYS A 365 11.97 -10.44 15.34
C LYS A 365 13.29 -9.85 14.83
N GLU A 366 13.25 -8.60 14.38
CA GLU A 366 14.25 -8.03 13.52
C GLU A 366 14.51 -6.59 13.93
N THR A 367 15.65 -6.35 14.58
CA THR A 367 16.18 -5.00 14.62
C THR A 367 16.76 -4.72 13.24
N ILE A 368 16.01 -4.05 12.36
CA ILE A 368 16.56 -3.53 11.11
C ILE A 368 17.65 -2.54 11.48
N PRO A 369 18.94 -2.90 11.33
CA PRO A 369 20.00 -1.98 11.65
C PRO A 369 19.86 -0.83 10.66
N ASN A 370 19.78 0.40 11.17
CA ASN A 370 19.67 1.60 10.35
C ASN A 370 18.39 1.65 9.48
N ARG A 371 17.21 1.34 10.04
CA ARG A 371 15.90 1.59 9.40
C ARG A 371 15.83 2.94 8.68
N GLY A 372 16.38 3.98 9.29
CA GLY A 372 16.43 5.34 8.73
C GLY A 372 17.26 5.51 7.45
N LEU A 373 17.98 4.48 6.98
CA LEU A 373 18.65 4.49 5.68
C LEU A 373 17.72 4.03 4.54
N PHE A 374 16.59 3.40 4.85
CA PHE A 374 15.54 3.17 3.86
C PHE A 374 14.74 4.47 3.71
N THR A 375 14.85 5.08 2.54
CA THR A 375 14.23 6.37 2.26
C THR A 375 12.78 6.24 1.80
N GLN A 376 12.34 5.04 1.45
CA GLN A 376 10.97 4.73 1.05
C GLN A 376 10.48 3.49 1.80
N MET A 377 9.25 3.57 2.33
CA MET A 377 8.66 2.45 3.07
C MET A 377 7.30 2.07 2.47
N VAL A 378 7.10 0.78 2.28
CA VAL A 378 5.81 0.21 1.85
C VAL A 378 5.32 -0.74 2.93
N GLY A 379 4.22 -0.38 3.59
CA GLY A 379 3.57 -1.21 4.61
C GLY A 379 2.34 -1.89 4.04
N LEU A 380 2.43 -3.18 3.75
CA LEU A 380 1.27 -4.03 3.51
C LEU A 380 0.58 -4.38 4.83
N ARG A 381 -0.37 -5.32 4.81
CA ARG A 381 -1.02 -5.82 6.03
C ARG A 381 0.00 -6.27 7.10
N LEU A 382 -0.09 -5.67 8.28
CA LEU A 382 0.67 -6.03 9.49
C LEU A 382 -0.28 -6.57 10.58
N ARG A 383 0.24 -7.17 11.65
CA ARG A 383 -0.61 -7.85 12.66
C ARG A 383 -1.25 -6.87 13.63
N ASP A 384 -0.51 -5.86 14.06
CA ASP A 384 -0.93 -4.93 15.09
C ASP A 384 -0.33 -3.52 14.90
N ARG A 385 -0.81 -2.61 15.75
CA ARG A 385 -0.42 -1.20 15.68
C ARG A 385 1.06 -1.02 15.98
N GLU A 386 1.61 -1.81 16.89
CA GLU A 386 3.04 -1.79 17.23
C GLU A 386 3.89 -2.19 16.03
N GLU A 387 3.55 -3.26 15.32
CA GLU A 387 4.24 -3.64 14.07
C GLU A 387 4.16 -2.52 13.02
N THR A 388 3.00 -1.86 12.89
CA THR A 388 2.84 -0.72 11.98
C THR A 388 3.77 0.43 12.37
N SER A 389 3.90 0.72 13.66
CA SER A 389 4.75 1.80 14.18
C SER A 389 6.24 1.49 14.02
N MET A 390 6.63 0.22 14.22
CA MET A 390 8.01 -0.23 14.00
C MET A 390 8.47 -0.01 12.56
N VAL A 391 7.57 -0.21 11.59
CA VAL A 391 7.87 -0.04 10.17
C VAL A 391 7.71 1.41 9.75
N LEU A 392 6.48 1.95 9.77
CA LEU A 392 6.14 3.24 9.17
C LEU A 392 6.34 4.44 10.11
N GLY A 393 6.51 4.19 11.41
CA GLY A 393 6.59 5.23 12.44
C GLY A 393 5.22 5.74 12.89
N ASP A 394 5.20 6.37 14.08
CA ASP A 394 3.96 6.90 14.68
C ASP A 394 3.37 8.07 13.87
N GLY A 395 4.21 8.86 13.20
CA GLY A 395 3.75 9.95 12.32
C GLY A 395 2.88 9.44 11.17
N ALA A 396 3.31 8.39 10.47
CA ALA A 396 2.51 7.80 9.40
C ALA A 396 1.20 7.21 9.91
N ILE A 397 1.18 6.61 11.10
CA ILE A 397 -0.06 6.13 11.74
C ILE A 397 -1.01 7.28 12.03
N ALA A 398 -0.51 8.39 12.57
CA ALA A 398 -1.30 9.59 12.85
C ALA A 398 -1.90 10.17 11.54
N SER A 399 -1.15 10.10 10.44
CA SER A 399 -1.62 10.49 9.09
C SER A 399 -2.51 9.44 8.40
N GLY A 400 -2.86 8.33 9.07
CA GLY A 400 -3.83 7.35 8.56
C GLY A 400 -3.26 6.08 7.92
N ALA A 401 -1.95 5.84 7.98
CA ALA A 401 -1.33 4.59 7.49
C ALA A 401 -1.57 3.40 8.44
N LEU A 402 -2.78 2.85 8.40
CA LEU A 402 -3.23 1.81 9.33
C LEU A 402 -3.06 0.39 8.76
N CYS A 403 -1.81 -0.04 8.55
CA CYS A 403 -1.49 -1.37 8.01
C CYS A 403 -2.15 -2.55 8.76
N HIS A 404 -2.28 -2.42 10.09
CA HIS A 404 -2.91 -3.41 10.96
C HIS A 404 -4.45 -3.47 10.87
N LYS A 405 -5.06 -2.52 10.14
CA LYS A 405 -6.51 -2.54 9.83
C LYS A 405 -6.80 -3.08 8.44
N ILE A 406 -5.79 -3.43 7.65
CA ILE A 406 -5.97 -4.03 6.33
C ILE A 406 -6.53 -5.45 6.51
N PRO A 407 -7.67 -5.79 5.88
CA PRO A 407 -8.26 -7.12 6.00
C PRO A 407 -7.36 -8.24 5.43
N LEU A 408 -7.45 -9.44 6.00
CA LEU A 408 -6.78 -10.64 5.47
C LEU A 408 -7.21 -11.00 4.04
N SER A 409 -8.44 -10.68 3.68
CA SER A 409 -9.03 -10.92 2.36
C SER A 409 -8.56 -9.96 1.27
N SER A 410 -7.69 -8.99 1.61
CA SER A 410 -7.28 -7.92 0.69
C SER A 410 -5.75 -7.89 0.51
N PRO A 411 -5.11 -8.99 0.05
CA PRO A 411 -3.69 -9.00 -0.24
C PRO A 411 -3.33 -7.99 -1.34
N GLY A 412 -2.15 -7.40 -1.22
CA GLY A 412 -1.67 -6.36 -2.13
C GLY A 412 -2.10 -4.94 -1.75
N ILE A 413 -3.07 -4.76 -0.86
CA ILE A 413 -3.35 -3.43 -0.30
C ILE A 413 -2.26 -3.06 0.71
N GLY A 414 -1.80 -1.82 0.64
CA GLY A 414 -0.81 -1.26 1.57
C GLY A 414 -0.81 0.26 1.60
N TYR A 415 0.19 0.79 2.30
CA TYR A 415 0.49 2.21 2.38
C TYR A 415 1.93 2.45 1.95
N VAL A 416 2.16 3.51 1.20
CA VAL A 416 3.48 4.00 0.83
C VAL A 416 3.73 5.27 1.60
N VAL A 417 4.87 5.33 2.29
CA VAL A 417 5.36 6.56 2.94
C VAL A 417 6.48 7.12 2.08
N PRO A 418 6.24 8.25 1.38
CA PRO A 418 7.25 8.90 0.57
C PRO A 418 8.39 9.51 1.40
N GLU A 419 9.55 9.71 0.77
CA GLU A 419 10.74 10.28 1.43
C GLU A 419 10.57 11.78 1.78
N ASP A 420 9.79 12.50 0.98
CA ASP A 420 9.63 13.96 1.06
C ASP A 420 8.80 14.42 2.27
N GLY A 421 8.37 13.48 3.13
CA GLY A 421 7.54 13.77 4.29
C GLY A 421 6.09 14.05 3.93
N SER A 422 5.70 13.88 2.67
CA SER A 422 4.29 13.89 2.29
C SER A 422 3.55 12.72 2.92
N GLU A 423 2.23 12.84 2.90
CA GLU A 423 1.37 11.92 3.61
C GLU A 423 1.38 10.52 3.02
N PRO A 424 1.15 9.50 3.86
CA PRO A 424 1.06 8.13 3.37
C PRO A 424 -0.04 7.96 2.34
N VAL A 425 0.29 7.31 1.23
CA VAL A 425 -0.65 7.01 0.14
C VAL A 425 -1.11 5.57 0.27
N ARG A 426 -2.43 5.33 0.31
CA ARG A 426 -3.00 3.99 0.30
C ARG A 426 -3.05 3.47 -1.14
N VAL A 427 -2.53 2.27 -1.35
CA VAL A 427 -2.29 1.69 -2.69
C VAL A 427 -2.73 0.24 -2.79
N ARG A 428 -2.97 -0.22 -4.01
CA ARG A 428 -3.18 -1.62 -4.38
C ARG A 428 -2.05 -2.06 -5.30
N ALA A 429 -1.22 -2.97 -4.81
CA ALA A 429 -0.23 -3.65 -5.64
C ALA A 429 -0.91 -4.50 -6.71
N ALA A 430 -0.40 -4.42 -7.94
CA ALA A 430 -0.78 -5.26 -9.04
C ALA A 430 -0.41 -6.72 -8.74
N PHE A 431 -1.38 -7.60 -8.92
CA PHE A 431 -1.20 -9.03 -8.75
C PHE A 431 -0.30 -9.59 -9.86
N VAL A 432 0.67 -10.40 -9.45
CA VAL A 432 1.59 -11.12 -10.31
C VAL A 432 1.37 -12.60 -10.06
N ASP A 433 1.00 -13.34 -11.09
CA ASP A 433 0.92 -14.80 -11.05
C ASP A 433 2.24 -15.45 -11.51
N ASP A 434 2.34 -16.75 -11.22
CA ASP A 434 3.51 -17.57 -11.56
C ASP A 434 3.79 -17.64 -13.07
N ASP A 435 2.74 -17.66 -13.90
CA ASP A 435 2.90 -17.77 -15.35
C ASP A 435 3.49 -16.49 -15.93
N LEU A 436 3.09 -15.33 -15.39
CA LEU A 436 3.66 -14.05 -15.73
C LEU A 436 5.15 -13.96 -15.35
N ILE A 437 5.54 -14.52 -14.19
CA ILE A 437 6.94 -14.57 -13.77
C ILE A 437 7.77 -15.39 -14.77
N ARG A 438 7.29 -16.58 -15.16
CA ARG A 438 7.97 -17.42 -16.16
C ARG A 438 8.06 -16.72 -17.52
N ALA A 439 6.96 -16.11 -17.96
CA ALA A 439 6.92 -15.39 -19.22
C ALA A 439 7.89 -14.19 -19.23
N ALA A 440 7.99 -13.45 -18.13
CA ALA A 440 8.95 -12.36 -17.99
C ALA A 440 10.39 -12.88 -17.98
N ALA A 441 10.65 -14.00 -17.30
CA ALA A 441 11.95 -14.65 -17.22
C ALA A 441 12.45 -15.14 -18.60
N GLU A 442 11.54 -15.61 -19.45
CA GLU A 442 11.82 -15.98 -20.84
C GLU A 442 12.00 -14.75 -21.74
N ARG A 443 11.19 -13.70 -21.53
CA ARG A 443 11.17 -12.51 -22.39
C ARG A 443 12.33 -11.56 -22.13
N PHE A 444 12.75 -11.44 -20.88
CA PHE A 444 13.70 -10.43 -20.41
C PHE A 444 14.89 -11.03 -19.66
N PRO A 445 15.60 -12.04 -20.20
CA PRO A 445 16.74 -12.62 -19.51
C PRO A 445 17.83 -11.56 -19.32
N ALA A 446 18.49 -11.59 -18.16
CA ALA A 446 19.68 -10.81 -17.92
C ALA A 446 20.76 -11.18 -18.96
N PRO A 447 21.44 -10.20 -19.59
CA PRO A 447 22.43 -10.46 -20.64
C PRO A 447 23.61 -11.34 -20.17
N SER A 448 23.91 -11.30 -18.87
CA SER A 448 24.96 -12.09 -18.25
C SER A 448 24.56 -12.53 -16.85
N THR A 449 24.85 -13.78 -16.51
CA THR A 449 24.75 -14.30 -15.14
C THR A 449 26.15 -14.48 -14.56
N ILE A 450 26.42 -13.83 -13.43
CA ILE A 450 27.70 -13.90 -12.72
C ILE A 450 27.54 -14.91 -11.58
N PRO A 451 28.30 -16.02 -11.58
CA PRO A 451 28.23 -17.00 -10.51
C PRO A 451 28.77 -16.42 -9.20
N VAL A 452 28.15 -16.78 -8.08
CA VAL A 452 28.63 -16.40 -6.75
C VAL A 452 29.71 -17.40 -6.34
N VAL A 453 30.95 -16.92 -6.19
CA VAL A 453 32.09 -17.74 -5.80
C VAL A 453 32.38 -17.51 -4.32
N LEU A 454 32.27 -18.57 -3.52
CA LEU A 454 32.63 -18.49 -2.10
C LEU A 454 34.16 -18.48 -1.95
N PRO A 455 34.73 -17.58 -1.13
CA PRO A 455 36.15 -17.62 -0.83
C PRO A 455 36.49 -18.94 -0.12
N GLU A 456 37.64 -19.52 -0.44
CA GLU A 456 38.11 -20.71 0.27
C GLU A 456 38.23 -20.42 1.78
N PRO A 457 37.86 -21.36 2.67
CA PRO A 457 37.99 -21.16 4.10
C PRO A 457 39.45 -20.85 4.43
N THR A 458 39.74 -19.62 4.85
CA THR A 458 41.05 -19.28 5.40
C THR A 458 41.23 -20.06 6.69
N GLU A 459 42.15 -21.02 6.68
CA GLU A 459 42.49 -21.85 7.82
C GLU A 459 42.93 -20.93 8.97
N LYS A 460 42.03 -20.66 9.93
CA LYS A 460 42.36 -19.80 11.08
C LYS A 460 43.56 -20.44 11.80
N PRO A 461 44.69 -19.74 11.99
CA PRO A 461 45.83 -20.32 12.67
C PRO A 461 45.40 -20.78 14.06
N ARG A 462 45.51 -22.09 14.32
CA ARG A 462 45.21 -22.71 15.62
C ARG A 462 45.93 -21.90 16.69
N SER A 463 45.17 -21.24 17.56
CA SER A 463 45.73 -20.45 18.65
C SER A 463 46.57 -21.36 19.56
N SER A 464 47.89 -21.21 19.52
CA SER A 464 48.83 -21.92 20.38
C SER A 464 48.84 -21.33 21.79
N ARG A 465 47.79 -21.59 22.59
CA ARG A 465 47.83 -21.30 24.04
C ARG A 465 47.13 -22.38 24.86
N ALA A 466 47.87 -23.43 25.15
CA ALA A 466 47.79 -24.13 26.44
C ALA A 466 49.19 -24.15 27.04
N ARG A 467 49.60 -23.04 27.65
CA ARG A 467 50.80 -23.00 28.49
C ARG A 467 50.39 -23.54 29.85
N THR A 468 50.63 -24.84 30.04
CA THR A 468 50.42 -25.55 31.31
C THR A 468 51.13 -24.78 32.42
N ARG A 469 50.35 -24.30 33.39
CA ARG A 469 50.85 -23.57 34.54
C ARG A 469 51.30 -24.60 35.57
N THR A 470 52.57 -24.97 35.54
CA THR A 470 53.21 -25.81 36.56
C THR A 470 53.20 -25.06 37.89
N LYS A 471 52.67 -25.70 38.93
CA LYS A 471 52.59 -25.20 40.30
C LYS A 471 53.97 -25.44 40.96
N PRO A 472 54.58 -24.46 41.67
CA PRO A 472 55.77 -24.74 42.47
C PRO A 472 55.37 -25.36 43.82
N ASP A 473 56.04 -26.44 44.18
CA ASP A 473 55.95 -27.08 45.49
C ASP A 473 56.55 -26.16 46.57
N THR A 474 55.79 -25.94 47.65
CA THR A 474 56.27 -25.35 48.89
C THR A 474 56.71 -26.46 49.85
N GLU A 475 58.01 -26.70 49.92
CA GLU A 475 58.70 -27.12 51.16
C GLU A 475 58.62 -25.91 52.13
N GLY A 476 58.35 -25.99 53.43
CA GLY A 476 58.55 -27.09 54.36
C GLY A 476 59.64 -26.73 55.38
N THR A 477 59.46 -25.70 56.21
CA THR A 477 60.25 -25.52 57.45
C THR A 477 59.52 -24.66 58.47
N ALA A 478 59.08 -25.30 59.56
CA ALA A 478 58.83 -24.66 60.84
C ALA A 478 59.77 -25.32 61.86
N SER A 479 60.70 -24.53 62.38
CA SER A 479 61.34 -24.65 63.69
C SER A 479 61.76 -23.25 64.09
#